data_AF-A0A6I5C3B6-F1
#
_entry.id   AF-A0A6I5C3B6-F1
#
_cell.length_a   1.000
_cell.length_b   1.000
_cell.length_c   1.000
_cell.angle_alpha   90.00
_cell.angle_beta   90.00
_cell.angle_gamma   90.00
#
_symmetry.space_group_name_H-M   'P 1'
#
loop_
_entity.id
_entity.type
_entity.pdbx_description
1 polymer ?
#
loop_
_entity_poly.entity_id
_entity_poly.type
_entity_poly.pdbx_seq_one_letter_code
_entity_poly.pdbx_strand_id
1 'polypeptide(L)'
;ADPENRSFPAVPPHPPGPDAPRSGFEERAARAAREGWAADDQLIEPGLVAVSVPVRDPVTGTIACAASVVSHTSRHSAEHLRVTLLPRLRETVAAMEEDLRAASARAQTPDPAAAPEPEPASVPAPEPARPDAAPPELAAWTAASKQELGRGFVESLARGLTVLTAFGEDRPALTLTQVAQATGLARATARRALITHEHLGLVAPGPGRTFTLTPRVLSLGFPPLSRGSLPRIAQPHLEDLAAEVRESTALAVLAPGGEEIQYAARASTHHIMSVDLPVGTRLPARATALGRALTGPGPAGYALADQELEAGLRAVAVPVHDRAGHPVAAVDIALHAARRTREECVSALLPALRRTAARIEADLRTATRFTRVPLT
;
A
#
# COMPACT_ATOMS: atom_id res chain seq x y z
N ALA A 1 -8.82 14.49 -23.00
CA ALA A 1 -9.91 13.64 -22.47
C ALA A 1 -9.91 12.34 -23.26
N ASP A 2 -10.22 11.21 -22.62
CA ASP A 2 -10.39 9.90 -23.25
C ASP A 2 -11.88 9.54 -23.25
N PRO A 3 -12.67 10.07 -24.19
CA PRO A 3 -14.13 9.92 -24.19
C PRO A 3 -14.58 8.47 -24.49
N GLU A 4 -13.66 7.59 -24.85
CA GLU A 4 -13.95 6.20 -25.24
C GLU A 4 -13.48 5.17 -24.19
N ASN A 5 -12.96 5.63 -23.05
CA ASN A 5 -12.42 4.78 -21.96
C ASN A 5 -11.31 3.82 -22.40
N ARG A 6 -10.53 4.14 -23.44
CA ARG A 6 -9.50 3.23 -24.00
C ARG A 6 -8.19 3.21 -23.21
N SER A 7 -7.97 4.22 -22.39
CA SER A 7 -6.72 4.47 -21.67
C SER A 7 -6.68 3.84 -20.29
N PHE A 8 -7.82 3.37 -19.78
CA PHE A 8 -7.99 2.75 -18.46
C PHE A 8 -8.61 1.35 -18.59
N PRO A 9 -7.79 0.27 -18.65
CA PRO A 9 -8.29 -1.10 -18.88
C PRO A 9 -9.18 -1.64 -17.75
N ALA A 10 -9.22 -0.97 -16.59
CA ALA A 10 -10.10 -1.30 -15.48
C ALA A 10 -11.54 -0.78 -15.64
N VAL A 11 -11.79 0.09 -16.63
CA VAL A 11 -13.13 0.64 -16.92
C VAL A 11 -13.69 -0.10 -18.14
N PRO A 12 -14.94 -0.60 -18.09
CA PRO A 12 -15.56 -1.22 -19.25
C PRO A 12 -15.61 -0.24 -20.44
N PRO A 13 -15.17 -0.64 -21.64
CA PRO A 13 -15.37 0.19 -22.83
C PRO A 13 -16.88 0.31 -23.10
N HIS A 14 -17.31 1.48 -23.56
CA HIS A 14 -18.70 1.65 -23.96
C HIS A 14 -19.05 0.76 -25.18
N PRO A 15 -20.23 0.14 -25.23
CA PRO A 15 -20.66 -0.63 -26.39
C PRO A 15 -20.81 0.30 -27.61
N PRO A 16 -20.38 -0.12 -28.82
CA PRO A 16 -20.55 0.68 -30.03
C PRO A 16 -22.04 0.76 -30.39
N GLY A 17 -22.62 1.95 -30.27
CA GLY A 17 -23.99 2.27 -30.67
C GLY A 17 -24.04 3.50 -31.59
N PRO A 18 -25.13 3.69 -32.35
CA PRO A 18 -25.25 4.76 -33.36
C PRO A 18 -25.22 6.19 -32.79
N ASP A 19 -25.35 6.35 -31.46
CA ASP A 19 -25.28 7.63 -30.72
C ASP A 19 -23.98 7.81 -29.92
N ALA A 20 -22.84 7.40 -30.48
CA ALA A 20 -21.54 7.55 -29.81
C ALA A 20 -21.12 9.04 -29.63
N PRO A 21 -20.44 9.41 -28.51
CA PRO A 21 -20.88 10.50 -27.65
C PRO A 21 -19.96 11.74 -27.62
N ARG A 22 -19.22 12.04 -28.71
CA ARG A 22 -18.35 13.24 -28.70
C ARG A 22 -19.14 14.53 -28.47
N SER A 23 -20.29 14.67 -29.12
CA SER A 23 -21.19 15.83 -28.96
C SER A 23 -21.78 15.93 -27.54
N GLY A 24 -22.24 14.82 -26.98
CA GLY A 24 -22.81 14.81 -25.62
C GLY A 24 -21.77 15.03 -24.52
N PHE A 25 -20.52 14.58 -24.69
CA PHE A 25 -19.46 14.80 -23.71
C PHE A 25 -19.06 16.28 -23.63
N GLU A 26 -18.83 16.93 -24.77
CA GLU A 26 -18.46 18.35 -24.82
C GLU A 26 -19.53 19.24 -24.22
N GLU A 27 -20.81 18.96 -24.50
CA GLU A 27 -21.94 19.67 -23.92
C GLU A 27 -22.01 19.48 -22.39
N ARG A 28 -21.89 18.24 -21.91
CA ARG A 28 -21.86 17.94 -20.47
C ARG A 28 -20.68 18.62 -19.77
N ALA A 29 -19.50 18.63 -20.39
CA ALA A 29 -18.31 19.30 -19.87
C ALA A 29 -18.51 20.82 -19.79
N ALA A 30 -19.06 21.44 -20.84
CA ALA A 30 -19.37 22.87 -20.87
C ALA A 30 -20.43 23.23 -19.81
N ARG A 31 -21.46 22.39 -19.64
CA ARG A 31 -22.45 22.55 -18.58
C ARG A 31 -21.81 22.46 -17.19
N ALA A 32 -21.00 21.44 -16.94
CA ALA A 32 -20.31 21.26 -15.66
C ALA A 32 -19.37 22.43 -15.31
N ALA A 33 -18.70 22.99 -16.31
CA ALA A 33 -17.86 24.17 -16.13
C ALA A 33 -18.67 25.42 -15.70
N ARG A 34 -19.88 25.59 -16.22
CA ARG A 34 -20.79 26.70 -15.83
C ARG A 34 -21.44 26.47 -14.47
N GLU A 35 -21.87 25.24 -14.21
CA GLU A 35 -22.67 24.93 -13.02
C GLU A 35 -21.83 24.60 -11.79
N GLY A 36 -20.56 24.24 -11.98
CA GLY A 36 -19.65 23.84 -10.91
C GLY A 36 -19.97 22.46 -10.32
N TRP A 37 -20.68 21.61 -11.04
CA TRP A 37 -20.97 20.22 -10.68
C TRP A 37 -21.37 19.42 -11.93
N ALA A 38 -21.35 18.10 -11.83
CA ALA A 38 -21.82 17.18 -12.87
C ALA A 38 -22.65 16.05 -12.26
N ALA A 39 -23.60 15.50 -13.02
CA ALA A 39 -24.32 14.30 -12.64
C ALA A 39 -24.06 13.17 -13.65
N ASP A 40 -23.97 11.97 -13.13
CA ASP A 40 -23.98 10.70 -13.83
C ASP A 40 -25.35 10.06 -13.61
N ASP A 41 -26.07 9.82 -14.71
CA ASP A 41 -27.30 9.06 -14.72
C ASP A 41 -27.08 7.77 -15.52
N GLN A 42 -26.62 6.73 -14.82
CA GLN A 42 -26.46 5.38 -15.35
C GLN A 42 -25.55 5.28 -16.57
N LEU A 43 -24.53 6.15 -16.64
CA LEU A 43 -23.57 6.16 -17.76
C LEU A 43 -22.60 4.97 -17.72
N ILE A 44 -22.40 4.36 -16.55
CA ILE A 44 -21.53 3.18 -16.37
C ILE A 44 -22.35 1.89 -16.48
N GLU A 45 -23.37 1.76 -15.63
CA GLU A 45 -24.26 0.61 -15.62
C GLU A 45 -25.66 1.01 -15.14
N PRO A 46 -26.71 0.28 -15.56
CA PRO A 46 -28.07 0.52 -15.08
C PRO A 46 -28.15 0.47 -13.55
N GLY A 47 -28.85 1.44 -12.98
CA GLY A 47 -29.01 1.59 -11.54
C GLY A 47 -27.95 2.43 -10.84
N LEU A 48 -26.77 2.66 -11.41
CA LEU A 48 -25.74 3.51 -10.80
C LEU A 48 -26.00 4.99 -11.10
N VAL A 49 -26.01 5.84 -10.07
CA VAL A 49 -26.14 7.30 -10.23
C VAL A 49 -25.11 8.04 -9.38
N ALA A 50 -24.61 9.18 -9.84
CA ALA A 50 -23.66 9.98 -9.07
C ALA A 50 -23.82 11.49 -9.27
N VAL A 51 -23.40 12.27 -8.29
CA VAL A 51 -23.22 13.73 -8.40
C VAL A 51 -21.81 14.09 -7.96
N SER A 52 -21.14 14.95 -8.72
CA SER A 52 -19.73 15.29 -8.52
C SER A 52 -19.50 16.79 -8.50
N VAL A 53 -18.60 17.26 -7.63
CA VAL A 53 -18.18 18.67 -7.50
C VAL A 53 -16.65 18.73 -7.59
N PRO A 54 -16.07 19.66 -8.39
CA PRO A 54 -14.63 19.82 -8.47
C PRO A 54 -14.08 20.45 -7.18
N VAL A 55 -12.99 19.88 -6.67
CA VAL A 55 -12.15 20.47 -5.62
C VAL A 55 -11.03 21.23 -6.31
N ARG A 56 -10.86 22.51 -5.98
CA ARG A 56 -9.86 23.37 -6.61
C ARG A 56 -8.61 23.49 -5.76
N ASP A 57 -7.48 23.50 -6.45
CA ASP A 57 -6.21 23.85 -5.83
C ASP A 57 -6.26 25.35 -5.44
N PRO A 58 -6.01 25.68 -4.16
CA PRO A 58 -6.20 27.04 -3.67
C PRO A 58 -5.14 28.03 -4.19
N VAL A 59 -4.02 27.55 -4.73
CA VAL A 59 -2.91 28.39 -5.22
C VAL A 59 -3.09 28.70 -6.71
N THR A 60 -3.43 27.69 -7.50
CA THR A 60 -3.51 27.75 -8.96
C THR A 60 -4.94 27.99 -9.47
N GLY A 61 -5.96 27.71 -8.65
CA GLY A 61 -7.38 27.74 -9.03
C GLY A 61 -7.80 26.61 -9.97
N THR A 62 -6.87 25.73 -10.35
CA THR A 62 -7.13 24.58 -11.22
C THR A 62 -7.85 23.47 -10.45
N ILE A 63 -8.49 22.53 -11.17
CA ILE A 63 -9.17 21.40 -10.53
C ILE A 63 -8.10 20.41 -10.02
N ALA A 64 -7.99 20.26 -8.70
CA ALA A 64 -7.09 19.32 -8.05
C ALA A 64 -7.64 17.88 -8.13
N CYS A 65 -8.93 17.73 -7.83
CA CYS A 65 -9.67 16.47 -7.97
C CYS A 65 -11.18 16.75 -8.07
N ALA A 66 -12.00 15.70 -8.15
CA ALA A 66 -13.45 15.82 -8.02
C ALA A 66 -13.94 14.90 -6.91
N ALA A 67 -14.82 15.41 -6.05
CA ALA A 67 -15.50 14.63 -5.03
C ALA A 67 -16.86 14.19 -5.56
N SER A 68 -17.20 12.91 -5.38
CA SER A 68 -18.43 12.32 -5.90
C SER A 68 -19.22 11.64 -4.80
N VAL A 69 -20.54 11.81 -4.83
CA VAL A 69 -21.48 10.97 -4.08
C VAL A 69 -22.14 10.02 -5.05
N VAL A 70 -22.03 8.73 -4.76
CA VAL A 70 -22.57 7.64 -5.60
C VAL A 70 -23.72 6.97 -4.87
N SER A 71 -24.81 6.69 -5.59
CA SER A 71 -25.99 5.99 -5.08
C SER A 71 -26.53 5.01 -6.13
N HIS A 72 -27.62 4.35 -5.77
CA HIS A 72 -28.38 3.47 -6.65
C HIS A 72 -29.78 4.04 -6.88
N THR A 73 -30.36 3.80 -8.07
CA THR A 73 -31.70 4.28 -8.46
C THR A 73 -32.82 3.79 -7.55
N SER A 74 -32.61 2.67 -6.85
CA SER A 74 -33.54 2.17 -5.81
C SER A 74 -33.69 3.10 -4.61
N ARG A 75 -32.76 4.04 -4.40
CA ARG A 75 -32.81 5.04 -3.31
C ARG A 75 -33.01 6.46 -3.84
N HIS A 76 -32.32 6.79 -4.94
CA HIS A 76 -32.34 8.14 -5.51
C HIS A 76 -32.29 8.07 -7.02
N SER A 77 -33.18 8.79 -7.72
CA SER A 77 -32.91 9.16 -9.11
C SER A 77 -31.72 10.13 -9.17
N ALA A 78 -31.08 10.29 -10.33
CA ALA A 78 -29.97 11.26 -10.50
C ALA A 78 -30.41 12.68 -10.12
N GLU A 79 -31.64 13.07 -10.48
CA GLU A 79 -32.20 14.37 -10.09
C GLU A 79 -32.43 14.49 -8.58
N HIS A 80 -33.04 13.47 -7.95
CA HIS A 80 -33.27 13.47 -6.52
C HIS A 80 -31.94 13.50 -5.74
N LEU A 81 -30.96 12.70 -6.17
CA LEU A 81 -29.61 12.68 -5.58
C LEU A 81 -28.96 14.06 -5.60
N ARG A 82 -29.05 14.76 -6.74
CA ARG A 82 -28.56 16.13 -6.89
C ARG A 82 -29.25 17.08 -5.91
N VAL A 83 -30.58 17.10 -5.89
CA VAL A 83 -31.32 18.05 -5.03
C VAL A 83 -31.03 17.79 -3.54
N THR A 84 -30.97 16.54 -3.13
CA THR A 84 -30.80 16.17 -1.72
C THR A 84 -29.36 16.32 -1.22
N LEU A 85 -28.36 15.93 -2.02
CA LEU A 85 -26.98 15.77 -1.53
C LEU A 85 -25.97 16.77 -2.11
N LEU A 86 -26.28 17.48 -3.19
CA LEU A 86 -25.37 18.50 -3.74
C LEU A 86 -25.01 19.62 -2.73
N PRO A 87 -25.95 20.15 -1.91
CA PRO A 87 -25.59 21.17 -0.92
C PRO A 87 -24.54 20.69 0.09
N ARG A 88 -24.75 19.49 0.65
CA ARG A 88 -23.79 18.87 1.59
C ARG A 88 -22.46 18.51 0.92
N LEU A 89 -22.49 18.07 -0.33
CA LEU A 89 -21.28 17.81 -1.11
C LEU A 89 -20.48 19.10 -1.32
N ARG A 90 -21.13 20.24 -1.57
CA ARG A 90 -20.47 21.55 -1.67
C ARG A 90 -19.84 22.00 -0.35
N GLU A 91 -20.54 21.82 0.77
CA GLU A 91 -19.97 22.09 2.11
C GLU A 91 -18.73 21.23 2.37
N THR A 92 -18.79 19.95 2.00
CA THR A 92 -17.66 19.02 2.12
C THR A 92 -16.49 19.46 1.24
N VAL A 93 -16.75 19.82 -0.02
CA VAL A 93 -15.70 20.31 -0.93
C VAL A 93 -15.08 21.61 -0.42
N ALA A 94 -15.87 22.53 0.12
CA ALA A 94 -15.34 23.76 0.71
C ALA A 94 -14.40 23.47 1.89
N ALA A 95 -14.74 22.50 2.74
CA ALA A 95 -13.86 22.04 3.81
C ALA A 95 -12.56 21.40 3.26
N MET A 96 -12.65 20.58 2.21
CA MET A 96 -11.47 20.01 1.55
C MET A 96 -10.55 21.10 0.97
N GLU A 97 -11.10 22.16 0.37
CA GLU A 97 -10.32 23.28 -0.16
C GLU A 97 -9.66 24.10 0.95
N GLU A 98 -10.28 24.22 2.13
CA GLU A 98 -9.67 24.82 3.31
C GLU A 98 -8.51 23.98 3.85
N ASP A 99 -8.67 22.66 3.93
CA ASP A 99 -7.60 21.75 4.33
C ASP A 99 -6.40 21.84 3.38
N LEU A 100 -6.64 21.91 2.06
CA LEU A 100 -5.59 22.11 1.05
C LEU A 100 -4.89 23.46 1.22
N ARG A 101 -5.64 24.51 1.55
CA ARG A 101 -5.08 25.86 1.80
C ARG A 101 -4.20 25.87 3.04
N ALA A 102 -4.66 25.27 4.14
CA ALA A 102 -3.90 25.11 5.36
C ALA A 102 -2.63 24.27 5.15
N ALA A 103 -2.72 23.17 4.40
CA ALA A 103 -1.56 22.33 4.05
C ALA A 103 -0.54 23.10 3.21
N SER A 104 -1.00 23.88 2.22
CA SER A 104 -0.15 24.71 1.37
C SER A 104 0.57 25.81 2.18
N ALA A 105 -0.13 26.43 3.13
CA ALA A 105 0.45 27.44 4.02
C ALA A 105 1.53 26.85 4.95
N ARG A 106 1.31 25.65 5.49
CA ARG A 106 2.31 24.91 6.28
C ARG A 106 3.56 24.57 5.45
N ALA A 107 3.38 24.19 4.19
CA ALA A 107 4.51 23.89 3.29
C ALA A 107 5.32 25.13 2.87
N GLN A 108 4.72 26.33 2.90
CA GLN A 108 5.36 27.60 2.47
C GLN A 108 6.02 28.37 3.61
N THR A 109 5.69 28.09 4.87
CA THR A 109 6.34 28.72 6.03
C THR A 109 7.57 27.89 6.39
N PRO A 110 8.82 28.39 6.19
CA PRO A 110 9.98 27.73 6.76
C PRO A 110 9.91 27.93 8.26
N ASP A 111 9.82 26.83 9.01
CA ASP A 111 9.82 26.86 10.47
C ASP A 111 11.12 27.48 11.00
N PRO A 112 11.12 28.65 11.66
CA PRO A 112 12.31 29.22 12.31
C PRO A 112 12.54 28.64 13.71
N ALA A 113 11.65 27.77 14.21
CA ALA A 113 11.64 27.29 15.58
C ALA A 113 11.04 25.87 15.70
N ALA A 114 11.62 24.92 14.99
CA ALA A 114 11.47 23.50 15.33
C ALA A 114 12.25 23.23 16.64
N ALA A 115 11.68 23.66 17.77
CA ALA A 115 12.08 23.17 19.07
C ALA A 115 11.71 21.67 19.15
N PRO A 116 12.62 20.79 19.61
CA PRO A 116 12.34 19.36 19.66
C PRO A 116 11.24 19.09 20.70
N GLU A 117 10.21 18.33 20.28
CA GLU A 117 9.22 17.76 21.19
C GLU A 117 9.91 16.85 22.23
N PRO A 118 9.42 16.78 23.48
CA PRO A 118 10.08 16.02 24.54
C PRO A 118 10.00 14.51 24.28
N GLU A 119 11.16 13.86 24.23
CA GLU A 119 11.32 12.41 24.05
C GLU A 119 10.66 11.59 25.17
N PRO A 120 9.89 10.53 24.87
CA PRO A 120 9.64 9.45 25.83
C PRO A 120 10.90 8.57 25.97
N ALA A 121 11.16 8.12 27.20
CA ALA A 121 12.42 7.57 27.66
C ALA A 121 12.99 6.37 26.84
N SER A 122 14.17 6.60 26.28
CA SER A 122 15.32 5.69 26.08
C SER A 122 15.06 4.22 25.71
N VAL A 123 14.96 3.96 24.41
CA VAL A 123 15.60 2.80 23.77
C VAL A 123 16.79 3.35 22.97
N PRO A 124 18.00 2.76 23.02
CA PRO A 124 19.14 3.32 22.32
C PRO A 124 18.91 3.25 20.80
N ALA A 125 18.65 4.41 20.21
CA ALA A 125 18.49 4.61 18.78
C ALA A 125 19.86 4.47 18.06
N PRO A 126 19.90 3.97 16.82
CA PRO A 126 21.09 4.08 15.98
C PRO A 126 21.41 5.56 15.73
N GLU A 127 22.70 5.90 15.68
CA GLU A 127 23.23 7.28 15.55
C GLU A 127 22.51 8.13 14.49
N PRO A 128 22.28 9.43 14.75
CA PRO A 128 21.66 10.33 13.78
C PRO A 128 22.53 10.43 12.52
N ALA A 129 21.91 10.21 11.35
CA ALA A 129 22.55 10.36 10.06
C ALA A 129 23.09 11.79 9.89
N ARG A 130 24.39 11.88 9.56
CA ARG A 130 25.09 13.13 9.29
C ARG A 130 24.43 13.92 8.14
N PRO A 131 24.51 15.27 8.12
CA PRO A 131 23.89 16.11 7.07
C PRO A 131 24.52 15.97 5.66
N ASP A 132 25.57 15.15 5.51
CA ASP A 132 26.32 14.97 4.25
C ASP A 132 26.19 13.54 3.67
N ALA A 133 25.14 12.79 4.03
CA ALA A 133 24.87 11.52 3.36
C ALA A 133 24.57 11.78 1.88
N ALA A 134 25.44 11.27 1.00
CA ALA A 134 25.22 11.27 -0.44
C ALA A 134 23.77 10.81 -0.74
N PRO A 135 23.07 11.44 -1.70
CA PRO A 135 21.69 11.09 -2.00
C PRO A 135 21.60 9.58 -2.26
N PRO A 136 20.56 8.90 -1.75
CA PRO A 136 20.43 7.45 -1.92
C PRO A 136 20.49 7.13 -3.41
N GLU A 137 21.47 6.33 -3.84
CA GLU A 137 21.57 5.87 -5.23
C GLU A 137 20.52 4.79 -5.46
N LEU A 138 19.26 5.21 -5.64
CA LEU A 138 18.10 4.31 -5.67
C LEU A 138 18.23 3.18 -6.71
N ALA A 139 19.04 3.35 -7.76
CA ALA A 139 19.26 2.35 -8.80
C ALA A 139 20.57 1.55 -8.66
N ALA A 140 21.40 1.79 -7.64
CA ALA A 140 22.71 1.13 -7.48
C ALA A 140 22.60 -0.40 -7.38
N TRP A 141 21.53 -0.91 -6.77
CA TRP A 141 21.27 -2.35 -6.62
C TRP A 141 21.20 -3.09 -7.97
N THR A 142 20.83 -2.40 -9.05
CA THR A 142 20.60 -3.02 -10.36
C THR A 142 21.86 -3.64 -10.95
N ALA A 143 23.04 -3.07 -10.66
CA ALA A 143 24.32 -3.60 -11.14
C ALA A 143 24.68 -4.93 -10.45
N ALA A 144 24.45 -5.03 -9.14
CA ALA A 144 24.69 -6.27 -8.39
C ALA A 144 23.78 -7.40 -8.88
N SER A 145 22.48 -7.14 -9.04
CA SER A 145 21.53 -8.12 -9.60
C SER A 145 21.88 -8.51 -11.04
N LYS A 146 22.44 -7.59 -11.84
CA LYS A 146 22.89 -7.90 -13.20
C LYS A 146 24.09 -8.85 -13.22
N GLN A 147 25.02 -8.71 -12.28
CA GLN A 147 26.17 -9.60 -12.13
C GLN A 147 25.73 -11.01 -11.71
N GLU A 148 24.79 -11.10 -10.76
CA GLU A 148 24.28 -12.37 -10.24
C GLU A 148 23.40 -13.13 -11.25
N LEU A 149 22.42 -12.44 -11.85
CA LEU A 149 21.38 -13.04 -12.69
C LEU A 149 21.73 -13.05 -14.20
N GLY A 150 22.80 -12.36 -14.58
CA GLY A 150 23.31 -12.31 -15.95
C GLY A 150 22.25 -11.91 -16.98
N ARG A 151 21.99 -12.78 -17.96
CA ARG A 151 21.04 -12.51 -19.06
C ARG A 151 19.56 -12.52 -18.62
N GLY A 152 19.24 -13.14 -17.49
CA GLY A 152 17.87 -13.19 -16.97
C GLY A 152 17.36 -11.86 -16.42
N PHE A 153 18.25 -10.89 -16.18
CA PHE A 153 17.90 -9.59 -15.61
C PHE A 153 18.01 -8.46 -16.65
N VAL A 154 16.90 -7.76 -16.87
CA VAL A 154 16.80 -6.60 -17.78
C VAL A 154 17.05 -5.31 -17.00
N GLU A 155 18.32 -4.93 -16.91
CA GLU A 155 18.77 -3.80 -16.10
C GLU A 155 18.15 -2.45 -16.51
N SER A 156 17.90 -2.24 -17.81
CA SER A 156 17.25 -1.02 -18.30
C SER A 156 15.81 -0.87 -17.82
N LEU A 157 15.09 -1.98 -17.68
CA LEU A 157 13.72 -1.99 -17.14
C LEU A 157 13.73 -1.65 -15.65
N ALA A 158 14.61 -2.30 -14.88
CA ALA A 158 14.76 -2.05 -13.45
C ALA A 158 15.08 -0.56 -13.18
N ARG A 159 16.10 -0.02 -13.85
CA ARG A 159 16.46 1.41 -13.76
C ARG A 159 15.32 2.33 -14.18
N GLY A 160 14.58 1.96 -15.23
CA GLY A 160 13.40 2.69 -15.68
C GLY A 160 12.32 2.77 -14.60
N LEU A 161 11.98 1.65 -13.95
CA LEU A 161 11.00 1.64 -12.86
C LEU A 161 11.48 2.42 -11.63
N THR A 162 12.77 2.33 -11.28
CA THR A 162 13.38 3.10 -10.19
C THR A 162 13.30 4.62 -10.41
N VAL A 163 13.29 5.10 -11.66
CA VAL A 163 13.07 6.54 -11.92
C VAL A 163 11.71 7.02 -11.42
N LEU A 164 10.67 6.18 -11.45
CA LEU A 164 9.34 6.54 -10.93
C LEU A 164 9.36 6.69 -9.39
N THR A 165 10.21 5.94 -8.70
CA THR A 165 10.32 5.98 -7.23
C THR A 165 11.15 7.17 -6.72
N ALA A 166 11.76 7.95 -7.62
CA ALA A 166 12.46 9.18 -7.25
C ALA A 166 11.49 10.31 -6.82
N PHE A 167 10.25 10.26 -7.31
CA PHE A 167 9.18 11.20 -6.96
C PHE A 167 8.51 10.78 -5.64
N GLY A 168 8.04 11.75 -4.87
CA GLY A 168 7.41 11.51 -3.57
C GLY A 168 6.67 12.74 -3.05
N GLU A 169 6.20 12.66 -1.80
CA GLU A 169 5.40 13.71 -1.15
C GLU A 169 6.13 15.06 -1.11
N ASP A 170 7.40 15.06 -0.68
CA ASP A 170 8.24 16.26 -0.65
C ASP A 170 8.92 16.57 -1.99
N ARG A 171 8.74 15.69 -3.00
CA ARG A 171 9.39 15.76 -4.31
C ARG A 171 8.37 15.54 -5.44
N PRO A 172 7.31 16.35 -5.53
CA PRO A 172 6.26 16.16 -6.52
C PRO A 172 6.71 16.53 -7.93
N ALA A 173 7.71 17.40 -8.06
CA ALA A 173 8.28 17.81 -9.34
C ALA A 173 9.81 17.84 -9.28
N LEU A 174 10.48 17.18 -10.23
CA LEU A 174 11.94 17.06 -10.26
C LEU A 174 12.50 17.44 -11.63
N THR A 175 13.61 18.16 -11.65
CA THR A 175 14.42 18.36 -12.86
C THR A 175 15.17 17.09 -13.24
N LEU A 176 15.64 17.00 -14.49
CA LEU A 176 16.52 15.90 -14.93
C LEU A 176 17.76 15.73 -14.03
N THR A 177 18.33 16.84 -13.52
CA THR A 177 19.49 16.78 -12.62
C THR A 177 19.12 16.11 -11.31
N GLN A 178 18.00 16.51 -10.71
CA GLN A 178 17.55 15.93 -9.45
C GLN A 178 17.14 14.46 -9.61
N VAL A 179 16.54 14.06 -10.74
CA VAL A 179 16.25 12.65 -11.02
C VAL A 179 17.53 11.83 -11.13
N ALA A 180 18.53 12.31 -11.89
CA ALA A 180 19.82 11.62 -12.01
C ALA A 180 20.52 11.47 -10.64
N GLN A 181 20.53 12.55 -9.85
CA GLN A 181 21.10 12.57 -8.51
C GLN A 181 20.36 11.64 -7.54
N ALA A 182 19.03 11.67 -7.52
CA ALA A 182 18.22 10.83 -6.65
C ALA A 182 18.27 9.34 -7.03
N THR A 183 18.63 9.00 -8.26
CA THR A 183 18.70 7.60 -8.71
C THR A 183 20.13 7.06 -8.78
N GLY A 184 21.15 7.90 -8.73
CA GLY A 184 22.54 7.53 -9.02
C GLY A 184 22.80 7.22 -10.50
N LEU A 185 21.85 7.49 -11.39
CA LEU A 185 21.99 7.18 -12.82
C LEU A 185 22.75 8.28 -13.56
N ALA A 186 23.53 7.88 -14.56
CA ALA A 186 24.09 8.82 -15.52
C ALA A 186 22.96 9.66 -16.17
N ARG A 187 23.20 10.97 -16.32
CA ARG A 187 22.20 11.93 -16.82
C ARG A 187 21.54 11.49 -18.14
N ALA A 188 22.30 10.91 -19.06
CA ALA A 188 21.78 10.41 -20.34
C ALA A 188 20.80 9.23 -20.15
N THR A 189 21.07 8.33 -19.21
CA THR A 189 20.22 7.18 -18.86
C THR A 189 18.91 7.66 -18.22
N ALA A 190 18.99 8.54 -17.22
CA ALA A 190 17.82 9.13 -16.58
C ALA A 190 16.94 9.87 -17.61
N ARG A 191 17.55 10.64 -18.53
CA ARG A 191 16.83 11.33 -19.60
C ARG A 191 16.06 10.36 -20.51
N ARG A 192 16.70 9.26 -20.93
CA ARG A 192 16.04 8.26 -21.78
C ARG A 192 14.86 7.61 -21.07
N ALA A 193 15.00 7.26 -19.79
CA ALA A 193 13.90 6.72 -18.99
C ALA A 193 12.73 7.71 -18.87
N LEU A 194 13.01 8.99 -18.60
CA LEU A 194 11.98 10.03 -18.53
C LEU A 194 11.25 10.23 -19.86
N ILE A 195 11.96 10.24 -21.00
CA ILE A 195 11.32 10.32 -22.33
C ILE A 195 10.43 9.09 -22.59
N THR A 196 10.88 7.90 -22.21
CA THR A 196 10.05 6.69 -22.32
C THR A 196 8.81 6.79 -21.44
N HIS A 197 8.95 7.23 -20.19
CA HIS A 197 7.81 7.41 -19.29
C HIS A 197 6.84 8.50 -19.76
N GLU A 198 7.34 9.58 -20.34
CA GLU A 198 6.54 10.63 -20.97
C GLU A 198 5.74 10.07 -22.15
N HIS A 199 6.38 9.29 -23.02
CA HIS A 199 5.71 8.61 -24.13
C HIS A 199 4.65 7.60 -23.66
N LEU A 200 4.90 6.89 -22.57
CA LEU A 200 3.93 5.99 -21.93
C LEU A 200 2.83 6.73 -21.17
N GLY A 201 2.95 8.05 -21.01
CA GLY A 201 2.05 8.91 -20.26
C GLY A 201 2.16 8.74 -18.74
N LEU A 202 3.20 8.10 -18.22
CA LEU A 202 3.47 7.89 -16.79
C LEU A 202 4.08 9.13 -16.13
N VAL A 203 4.76 9.94 -16.92
CA VAL A 203 5.37 11.21 -16.53
C VAL A 203 4.87 12.32 -17.46
N ALA A 204 4.73 13.54 -16.95
CA ALA A 204 4.42 14.72 -17.74
C ALA A 204 5.44 15.85 -17.48
N PRO A 205 5.68 16.74 -18.45
CA PRO A 205 6.47 17.94 -18.21
C PRO A 205 5.74 18.87 -17.23
N GLY A 206 6.46 19.36 -16.24
CA GLY A 206 6.01 20.35 -15.26
C GLY A 206 6.62 21.74 -15.50
N PRO A 207 6.20 22.75 -14.71
CA PRO A 207 6.75 24.10 -14.78
C PRO A 207 8.26 24.10 -14.48
N GLY A 208 9.01 25.01 -15.09
CA GLY A 208 10.45 25.16 -14.82
C GLY A 208 11.33 24.00 -15.31
N ARG A 209 10.95 23.31 -16.40
CA ARG A 209 11.67 22.14 -16.97
C ARG A 209 11.77 20.97 -15.99
N THR A 210 10.77 20.84 -15.12
CA THR A 210 10.60 19.71 -14.22
C THR A 210 9.77 18.61 -14.89
N PHE A 211 9.73 17.45 -14.24
CA PHE A 211 8.88 16.32 -14.57
C PHE A 211 8.00 16.02 -13.36
N THR A 212 6.79 15.54 -13.59
CA THR A 212 5.86 15.08 -12.54
C THR A 212 5.24 13.74 -12.92
N LEU A 213 4.86 12.93 -11.94
CA LEU A 213 4.12 11.69 -12.19
C LEU A 213 2.68 12.01 -12.60
N THR A 214 2.14 11.22 -13.52
CA THR A 214 0.70 11.28 -13.83
C THR A 214 -0.04 10.18 -13.06
N PRO A 215 -1.38 10.29 -12.90
CA PRO A 215 -2.19 9.22 -12.35
C PRO A 215 -2.09 7.89 -13.12
N ARG A 216 -1.59 7.89 -14.36
CA ARG A 216 -1.40 6.68 -15.16
C ARG A 216 -0.41 5.71 -14.52
N VAL A 217 0.47 6.16 -13.63
CA VAL A 217 1.33 5.29 -12.81
C VAL A 217 0.51 4.30 -11.98
N LEU A 218 -0.70 4.66 -11.54
CA LEU A 218 -1.59 3.74 -10.83
C LEU A 218 -2.05 2.56 -11.69
N SER A 219 -2.00 2.65 -13.02
CA SER A 219 -2.29 1.50 -13.90
C SER A 219 -1.28 0.36 -13.76
N LEU A 220 -0.12 0.60 -13.15
CA LEU A 220 0.91 -0.39 -12.86
C LEU A 220 0.51 -1.25 -11.65
N GLY A 221 -0.54 -2.06 -11.81
CA GLY A 221 -0.93 -3.08 -10.83
C GLY A 221 -1.63 -2.57 -9.57
N PHE A 222 -1.81 -1.26 -9.37
CA PHE A 222 -2.44 -0.72 -8.14
C PHE A 222 -3.89 -1.20 -7.91
N PRO A 223 -4.81 -1.25 -8.91
CA PRO A 223 -6.21 -1.62 -8.67
C PRO A 223 -6.45 -3.01 -8.04
N PRO A 224 -5.79 -4.10 -8.49
CA PRO A 224 -5.92 -5.38 -7.80
C PRO A 224 -5.16 -5.40 -6.46
N LEU A 225 -4.01 -4.70 -6.35
CA LEU A 225 -3.21 -4.66 -5.13
C LEU A 225 -3.88 -3.88 -4.00
N SER A 226 -4.64 -2.83 -4.31
CA SER A 226 -5.34 -1.99 -3.34
C SER A 226 -6.47 -2.70 -2.61
N ARG A 227 -6.92 -3.85 -3.13
CA ARG A 227 -7.93 -4.74 -2.52
C ARG A 227 -7.31 -5.92 -1.75
N GLY A 228 -5.99 -5.96 -1.61
CA GLY A 228 -5.30 -7.03 -0.89
C GLY A 228 -5.62 -7.03 0.60
N SER A 229 -5.70 -8.21 1.20
CA SER A 229 -5.77 -8.43 2.65
C SER A 229 -4.42 -8.90 3.20
N LEU A 230 -4.19 -8.75 4.50
CA LEU A 230 -2.98 -9.23 5.15
C LEU A 230 -2.74 -10.73 4.92
N PRO A 231 -3.76 -11.61 4.99
CA PRO A 231 -3.61 -13.02 4.59
C PRO A 231 -3.02 -13.21 3.19
N ARG A 232 -3.51 -12.45 2.21
CA ARG A 232 -3.04 -12.52 0.82
C ARG A 232 -1.59 -12.05 0.68
N ILE A 233 -1.19 -11.04 1.45
CA ILE A 233 0.21 -10.56 1.51
C ILE A 233 1.09 -11.64 2.14
N ALA A 234 0.66 -12.24 3.25
CA ALA A 234 1.47 -13.18 4.02
C ALA A 234 1.60 -14.56 3.36
N GLN A 235 0.58 -15.03 2.64
CA GLN A 235 0.50 -16.37 2.07
C GLN A 235 1.78 -16.84 1.34
N PRO A 236 2.34 -16.12 0.34
CA PRO A 236 3.56 -16.57 -0.34
C PRO A 236 4.78 -16.65 0.59
N HIS A 237 4.87 -15.76 1.59
CA HIS A 237 5.97 -15.78 2.56
C HIS A 237 5.85 -16.95 3.56
N LEU A 238 4.62 -17.35 3.90
CA LEU A 238 4.36 -18.55 4.71
C LEU A 238 4.70 -19.82 3.92
N GLU A 239 4.38 -19.87 2.63
CA GLU A 239 4.73 -20.98 1.74
C GLU A 239 6.25 -21.16 1.60
N ASP A 240 6.98 -20.05 1.35
CA ASP A 240 8.45 -20.04 1.34
C ASP A 240 9.02 -20.55 2.67
N LEU A 241 8.49 -20.05 3.80
CA LEU A 241 8.96 -20.43 5.13
C LEU A 241 8.71 -21.91 5.39
N ALA A 242 7.51 -22.41 5.10
CA ALA A 242 7.15 -23.82 5.27
C ALA A 242 8.03 -24.73 4.41
N ALA A 243 8.36 -24.31 3.19
CA ALA A 243 9.28 -25.04 2.31
C ALA A 243 10.72 -25.06 2.86
N GLU A 244 11.20 -23.94 3.42
CA GLU A 244 12.52 -23.81 4.04
C GLU A 244 12.65 -24.72 5.28
N VAL A 245 11.70 -24.61 6.22
CA VAL A 245 11.82 -25.26 7.54
C VAL A 245 11.22 -26.66 7.60
N ARG A 246 10.39 -27.02 6.61
CA ARG A 246 9.63 -28.28 6.52
C ARG A 246 8.73 -28.54 7.73
N GLU A 247 8.08 -27.50 8.22
CA GLU A 247 7.11 -27.52 9.33
C GLU A 247 5.88 -26.68 8.93
N SER A 248 4.81 -26.76 9.73
CA SER A 248 3.60 -25.94 9.51
C SER A 248 3.85 -24.50 9.91
N THR A 249 3.39 -23.57 9.09
CA THR A 249 3.45 -22.12 9.36
C THR A 249 2.06 -21.51 9.29
N ALA A 250 1.82 -20.50 10.11
CA ALA A 250 0.55 -19.80 10.10
C ALA A 250 0.70 -18.33 10.46
N LEU A 251 -0.33 -17.55 10.09
CA LEU A 251 -0.53 -16.19 10.53
C LEU A 251 -1.89 -16.09 11.22
N ALA A 252 -1.91 -15.41 12.37
CA ALA A 252 -3.13 -15.14 13.11
C ALA A 252 -3.22 -13.67 13.55
N VAL A 253 -4.45 -13.24 13.79
CA VAL A 253 -4.80 -11.91 14.28
C VAL A 253 -5.58 -12.03 15.59
N LEU A 254 -5.61 -10.98 16.40
CA LEU A 254 -6.51 -10.95 17.56
C LEU A 254 -7.96 -10.84 17.09
N ALA A 255 -8.82 -11.71 17.60
CA ALA A 255 -10.25 -11.59 17.42
C ALA A 255 -10.79 -10.35 18.18
N PRO A 256 -11.97 -9.84 17.82
CA PRO A 256 -12.63 -8.78 18.58
C PRO A 256 -12.75 -9.17 20.06
N GLY A 257 -12.24 -8.31 20.95
CA GLY A 257 -12.20 -8.56 22.41
C GLY A 257 -10.84 -9.01 22.95
N GLY A 258 -9.85 -9.34 22.10
CA GLY A 258 -8.45 -9.51 22.49
C GLY A 258 -8.09 -10.80 23.26
N GLU A 259 -9.07 -11.62 23.61
CA GLU A 259 -8.87 -12.87 24.37
C GLU A 259 -8.60 -14.10 23.49
N GLU A 260 -8.92 -14.02 22.20
CA GLU A 260 -8.76 -15.09 21.23
C GLU A 260 -7.91 -14.63 20.05
N ILE A 261 -7.16 -15.56 19.46
CA ILE A 261 -6.60 -15.41 18.13
C ILE A 261 -7.53 -16.02 17.10
N GLN A 262 -7.46 -15.55 15.86
CA GLN A 262 -8.07 -16.18 14.70
C GLN A 262 -7.01 -16.44 13.64
N TYR A 263 -6.89 -17.69 13.18
CA TYR A 263 -6.03 -18.05 12.05
C TYR A 263 -6.55 -17.39 10.77
N ALA A 264 -5.69 -16.62 10.09
CA ALA A 264 -6.05 -15.87 8.90
C ALA A 264 -5.33 -16.37 7.63
N ALA A 265 -4.13 -16.94 7.76
CA ALA A 265 -3.41 -17.59 6.66
C ALA A 265 -2.53 -18.75 7.16
N ARG A 266 -2.13 -19.64 6.24
CA ARG A 266 -1.34 -20.84 6.58
C ARG A 266 -0.63 -21.44 5.38
N ALA A 267 0.51 -22.06 5.64
CA ALA A 267 1.12 -23.05 4.74
C ALA A 267 1.52 -24.31 5.54
N SER A 268 1.09 -25.47 5.06
CA SER A 268 1.37 -26.77 5.70
C SER A 268 2.28 -27.61 4.82
N THR A 269 3.07 -28.48 5.44
CA THR A 269 3.83 -29.53 4.74
C THR A 269 3.23 -30.89 5.05
N HIS A 270 2.99 -31.72 4.03
CA HIS A 270 2.43 -33.06 4.23
C HIS A 270 3.47 -34.00 4.84
N HIS A 271 3.33 -34.28 6.14
CA HIS A 271 4.07 -35.35 6.82
C HIS A 271 3.19 -36.04 7.87
N ILE A 272 3.53 -37.28 8.23
CA ILE A 272 2.69 -38.18 9.06
C ILE A 272 2.34 -37.57 10.44
N MET A 273 3.17 -36.67 10.97
CA MET A 273 3.01 -36.01 12.27
C MET A 273 2.86 -34.48 12.13
N SER A 274 1.94 -34.02 11.29
CA SER A 274 1.65 -32.59 11.10
C SER A 274 0.44 -32.14 11.93
N VAL A 275 0.49 -30.90 12.40
CA VAL A 275 -0.63 -30.25 13.12
C VAL A 275 -1.52 -29.57 12.09
N ASP A 276 -2.83 -29.85 12.07
CA ASP A 276 -3.77 -29.31 11.08
C ASP A 276 -4.85 -28.42 11.72
N LEU A 277 -4.64 -27.10 11.70
CA LEU A 277 -5.58 -26.07 12.15
C LEU A 277 -6.06 -25.25 10.94
N PRO A 278 -7.35 -25.30 10.55
CA PRO A 278 -7.82 -24.59 9.37
C PRO A 278 -7.90 -23.07 9.59
N VAL A 279 -7.84 -22.31 8.48
CA VAL A 279 -8.11 -20.86 8.50
C VAL A 279 -9.51 -20.61 9.05
N GLY A 280 -9.64 -19.58 9.88
CA GLY A 280 -10.87 -19.23 10.59
C GLY A 280 -10.98 -19.80 11.99
N THR A 281 -10.19 -20.83 12.35
CA THR A 281 -10.15 -21.39 13.71
C THR A 281 -9.75 -20.32 14.72
N ARG A 282 -10.42 -20.35 15.87
CA ARG A 282 -10.14 -19.47 17.01
C ARG A 282 -9.61 -20.26 18.19
N LEU A 283 -8.61 -19.69 18.87
CA LEU A 283 -8.00 -20.28 20.06
C LEU A 283 -7.76 -19.21 21.13
N PRO A 284 -7.74 -19.56 22.42
CA PRO A 284 -7.40 -18.62 23.48
C PRO A 284 -6.00 -18.03 23.29
N ALA A 285 -5.89 -16.70 23.28
CA ALA A 285 -4.64 -16.00 23.01
C ALA A 285 -3.54 -16.38 24.01
N ARG A 286 -3.88 -16.45 25.31
CA ARG A 286 -2.93 -16.82 26.38
C ARG A 286 -2.32 -18.22 26.24
N ALA A 287 -3.02 -19.14 25.58
CA ALA A 287 -2.63 -20.55 25.44
C ALA A 287 -1.80 -20.82 24.18
N THR A 288 -1.56 -19.81 23.35
CA THR A 288 -0.88 -19.96 22.05
C THR A 288 0.34 -19.05 21.96
N ALA A 289 1.36 -19.48 21.20
CA ALA A 289 2.52 -18.65 20.92
C ALA A 289 2.10 -17.38 20.15
N LEU A 290 1.23 -17.53 19.15
CA LEU A 290 0.66 -16.44 18.35
C LEU A 290 -0.02 -15.37 19.23
N GLY A 291 -0.88 -15.78 20.17
CA GLY A 291 -1.58 -14.83 21.03
C GLY A 291 -0.65 -14.09 21.98
N ARG A 292 0.35 -14.77 22.55
CA ARG A 292 1.40 -14.12 23.37
C ARG A 292 2.26 -13.15 22.57
N ALA A 293 2.59 -13.49 21.33
CA ALA A 293 3.30 -12.59 20.44
C ALA A 293 2.48 -11.33 20.10
N LEU A 294 1.15 -11.43 20.08
CA LEU A 294 0.23 -10.31 19.84
C LEU A 294 -0.03 -9.44 21.07
N THR A 295 -0.14 -10.03 22.26
CA THR A 295 -0.51 -9.30 23.49
C THR A 295 0.69 -8.72 24.24
N GLY A 296 1.91 -9.14 23.91
CA GLY A 296 3.13 -8.65 24.53
C GLY A 296 4.23 -9.70 24.43
N PRO A 297 5.01 -9.74 23.35
CA PRO A 297 6.17 -10.62 23.29
C PRO A 297 7.12 -10.20 24.42
N GLY A 298 7.69 -11.17 25.13
CA GLY A 298 8.69 -10.88 26.15
C GLY A 298 9.88 -10.10 25.56
N PRO A 299 10.86 -9.68 26.38
CA PRO A 299 11.99 -8.84 25.94
C PRO A 299 12.82 -9.42 24.79
N ALA A 300 12.71 -10.72 24.51
CA ALA A 300 13.34 -11.37 23.38
C ALA A 300 12.62 -11.18 22.02
N GLY A 301 11.43 -10.55 21.99
CA GLY A 301 10.68 -10.28 20.76
C GLY A 301 10.08 -11.52 20.08
N TYR A 302 9.90 -12.61 20.82
CA TYR A 302 9.22 -13.82 20.36
C TYR A 302 8.44 -14.46 21.52
N ALA A 303 7.50 -15.34 21.17
CA ALA A 303 6.77 -16.16 22.13
C ALA A 303 6.94 -17.65 21.79
N LEU A 304 6.92 -18.49 22.82
CA LEU A 304 6.96 -19.94 22.69
C LEU A 304 5.82 -20.54 23.50
N ALA A 305 5.12 -21.51 22.91
CA ALA A 305 4.15 -22.34 23.59
C ALA A 305 4.62 -23.80 23.50
N ASP A 306 4.76 -24.46 24.64
CA ASP A 306 5.31 -25.80 24.74
C ASP A 306 4.29 -26.77 25.33
N GLN A 307 3.60 -27.51 24.47
CA GLN A 307 2.60 -28.52 24.83
C GLN A 307 1.41 -27.98 25.64
N GLU A 308 1.15 -26.67 25.55
CA GLU A 308 0.14 -25.99 26.38
C GLU A 308 -1.27 -26.05 25.76
N LEU A 309 -1.34 -26.13 24.43
CA LEU A 309 -2.60 -26.30 23.72
C LEU A 309 -2.95 -27.79 23.59
N GLU A 310 -1.96 -28.60 23.21
CA GLU A 310 -2.09 -30.03 23.03
C GLU A 310 -0.77 -30.73 23.38
N ALA A 311 -0.85 -31.90 24.02
CA ALA A 311 0.32 -32.68 24.34
C ALA A 311 1.09 -33.05 23.06
N GLY A 312 2.38 -32.76 23.04
CA GLY A 312 3.22 -33.00 21.86
C GLY A 312 3.23 -31.88 20.82
N LEU A 313 2.44 -30.81 20.95
CA LEU A 313 2.50 -29.63 20.09
C LEU A 313 3.48 -28.57 20.64
N ARG A 314 4.35 -28.03 19.79
CA ARG A 314 5.18 -26.86 20.13
C ARG A 314 5.07 -25.80 19.04
N ALA A 315 5.05 -24.54 19.44
CA ALA A 315 5.03 -23.41 18.51
C ALA A 315 5.95 -22.27 18.96
N VAL A 316 6.60 -21.63 17.99
CA VAL A 316 7.36 -20.38 18.18
C VAL A 316 6.77 -19.29 17.28
N ALA A 317 6.49 -18.12 17.83
CA ALA A 317 5.81 -17.04 17.14
C ALA A 317 6.54 -15.69 17.29
N VAL A 318 6.38 -14.83 16.30
CA VAL A 318 6.83 -13.43 16.31
C VAL A 318 5.70 -12.51 15.86
N PRO A 319 5.61 -11.28 16.40
CA PRO A 319 4.66 -10.28 15.92
C PRO A 319 4.99 -9.79 14.51
N VAL A 320 3.95 -9.33 13.82
CA VAL A 320 3.99 -8.55 12.59
C VAL A 320 3.39 -7.19 12.90
N HIS A 321 4.17 -6.13 12.67
CA HIS A 321 3.80 -4.77 13.04
C HIS A 321 3.25 -3.96 11.86
N ASP A 322 2.37 -3.01 12.17
CA ASP A 322 1.98 -1.97 11.23
C ASP A 322 3.04 -0.87 11.11
N ARG A 323 2.74 0.17 10.32
CA ARG A 323 3.64 1.32 10.13
C ARG A 323 3.90 2.11 11.41
N ALA A 324 2.96 2.10 12.36
CA ALA A 324 3.08 2.79 13.63
C ALA A 324 3.81 1.94 14.70
N GLY A 325 4.21 0.71 14.35
CA GLY A 325 4.89 -0.21 15.26
C GLY A 325 3.96 -1.02 16.15
N HIS A 326 2.64 -0.98 15.90
CA HIS A 326 1.69 -1.80 16.67
C HIS A 326 1.63 -3.22 16.10
N PRO A 327 1.62 -4.26 16.95
CA PRO A 327 1.42 -5.63 16.49
C PRO A 327 -0.01 -5.80 15.96
N VAL A 328 -0.15 -6.14 14.68
CA VAL A 328 -1.46 -6.34 14.00
C VAL A 328 -1.73 -7.79 13.64
N ALA A 329 -0.69 -8.62 13.58
CA ALA A 329 -0.76 -10.06 13.42
C ALA A 329 0.44 -10.72 14.11
N ALA A 330 0.46 -12.04 14.19
CA ALA A 330 1.65 -12.81 14.50
C ALA A 330 1.81 -13.95 13.49
N VAL A 331 3.06 -14.33 13.23
CA VAL A 331 3.42 -15.49 12.42
C VAL A 331 4.08 -16.52 13.32
N ASP A 332 3.78 -17.79 13.12
CA ASP A 332 4.41 -18.88 13.86
C ASP A 332 4.93 -20.01 12.97
N ILE A 333 5.72 -20.88 13.61
CA ILE A 333 6.05 -22.21 13.15
C ILE A 333 5.56 -23.18 14.23
N ALA A 334 4.72 -24.12 13.82
CA ALA A 334 4.16 -25.17 14.67
C ALA A 334 4.70 -26.54 14.24
N LEU A 335 5.13 -27.34 15.22
CA LEU A 335 5.76 -28.64 15.01
C LEU A 335 5.44 -29.61 16.16
N HIS A 336 5.71 -30.89 15.94
CA HIS A 336 5.63 -31.89 17.00
C HIS A 336 6.87 -31.79 17.91
N ALA A 337 6.66 -31.67 19.22
CA ALA A 337 7.67 -31.50 20.25
C ALA A 337 8.72 -32.62 20.34
N ALA A 338 8.46 -33.80 19.75
CA ALA A 338 9.42 -34.90 19.65
C ALA A 338 10.53 -34.64 18.61
N ARG A 339 10.33 -33.69 17.68
CA ARG A 339 11.29 -33.43 16.60
C ARG A 339 12.48 -32.59 17.01
N ARG A 340 12.29 -31.67 17.97
CA ARG A 340 13.29 -30.69 18.40
C ARG A 340 13.09 -30.34 19.85
N THR A 341 14.16 -29.96 20.56
CA THR A 341 14.07 -29.36 21.91
C THR A 341 13.57 -27.92 21.86
N ARG A 342 13.28 -27.32 23.02
CA ARG A 342 12.82 -25.93 23.09
C ARG A 342 13.89 -24.98 22.58
N GLU A 343 15.14 -25.21 22.99
CA GLU A 343 16.32 -24.43 22.64
C GLU A 343 16.63 -24.55 21.15
N GLU A 344 16.47 -25.74 20.56
CA GLU A 344 16.63 -25.97 19.12
C GLU A 344 15.54 -25.27 18.30
N CYS A 345 14.30 -25.21 18.79
CA CYS A 345 13.25 -24.44 18.11
C CYS A 345 13.64 -22.97 18.01
N VAL A 346 14.11 -22.38 19.11
CA VAL A 346 14.51 -20.97 19.13
C VAL A 346 15.75 -20.75 18.26
N SER A 347 16.82 -21.51 18.44
CA SER A 347 18.08 -21.29 17.72
C SER A 347 17.97 -21.55 16.22
N ALA A 348 17.19 -22.55 15.79
CA ALA A 348 17.12 -22.95 14.38
C ALA A 348 15.95 -22.32 13.60
N LEU A 349 14.80 -22.06 14.22
CA LEU A 349 13.60 -21.60 13.50
C LEU A 349 13.39 -20.08 13.61
N LEU A 350 13.76 -19.47 14.73
CA LEU A 350 13.52 -18.04 14.97
C LEU A 350 14.19 -17.13 13.93
N PRO A 351 15.42 -17.40 13.43
CA PRO A 351 16.01 -16.55 12.39
C PRO A 351 15.18 -16.53 11.10
N ALA A 352 14.69 -17.69 10.64
CA ALA A 352 13.85 -17.79 9.45
C ALA A 352 12.50 -17.09 9.66
N LEU A 353 11.87 -17.36 10.81
CA LEU A 353 10.60 -16.74 11.19
C LEU A 353 10.68 -15.20 11.24
N ARG A 354 11.76 -14.63 11.81
CA ARG A 354 12.00 -13.18 11.83
C ARG A 354 12.20 -12.58 10.44
N ARG A 355 12.93 -13.26 9.55
CA ARG A 355 13.08 -12.82 8.16
C ARG A 355 11.74 -12.80 7.43
N THR A 356 10.91 -13.83 7.64
CA THR A 356 9.56 -13.91 7.07
C THR A 356 8.67 -12.79 7.58
N ALA A 357 8.64 -12.53 8.89
CA ALA A 357 7.88 -11.42 9.45
C ALA A 357 8.34 -10.07 8.88
N ALA A 358 9.64 -9.81 8.77
CA ALA A 358 10.17 -8.58 8.19
C ALA A 358 9.79 -8.40 6.70
N ARG A 359 9.74 -9.49 5.91
CA ARG A 359 9.25 -9.46 4.52
C ARG A 359 7.76 -9.11 4.47
N ILE A 360 6.94 -9.73 5.32
CA ILE A 360 5.50 -9.42 5.43
C ILE A 360 5.29 -7.95 5.83
N GLU A 361 6.05 -7.44 6.80
CA GLU A 361 5.99 -6.04 7.25
C GLU A 361 6.42 -5.05 6.16
N ALA A 362 7.41 -5.40 5.33
CA ALA A 362 7.82 -4.56 4.21
C ALA A 362 6.70 -4.41 3.15
N ASP A 363 6.06 -5.53 2.81
CA ASP A 363 4.93 -5.52 1.87
C ASP A 363 3.70 -4.82 2.47
N LEU A 364 3.41 -5.08 3.75
CA LEU A 364 2.31 -4.43 4.47
C LEU A 364 2.50 -2.91 4.51
N ARG A 365 3.69 -2.42 4.88
CA ARG A 365 3.99 -0.97 4.89
C ARG A 365 3.83 -0.33 3.52
N THR A 366 4.16 -1.06 2.46
CA THR A 366 4.00 -0.59 1.08
C THR A 366 2.52 -0.47 0.71
N ALA A 367 1.73 -1.50 1.02
CA ALA A 367 0.30 -1.52 0.74
C ALA A 367 -0.47 -0.47 1.56
N THR A 368 -0.22 -0.37 2.87
CA THR A 368 -0.96 0.51 3.78
C THR A 368 -0.64 1.99 3.62
N ARG A 369 0.31 2.36 2.74
CA ARG A 369 0.68 3.77 2.52
C ARG A 369 -0.49 4.60 2.00
N PHE A 370 -1.35 4.00 1.17
CA PHE A 370 -2.46 4.70 0.52
C PHE A 370 -3.79 3.93 0.59
N THR A 371 -3.81 2.75 1.19
CA THR A 371 -5.02 1.91 1.29
C THR A 371 -5.18 1.36 2.70
N ARG A 372 -6.43 1.05 3.05
CA ARG A 372 -6.71 0.25 4.24
C ARG A 372 -6.59 -1.23 3.87
N VAL A 373 -5.66 -1.93 4.50
CA VAL A 373 -5.50 -3.39 4.34
C VAL A 373 -6.32 -4.11 5.42
N PRO A 374 -7.34 -4.91 5.05
CA PRO A 374 -8.06 -5.75 6.01
C PRO A 374 -7.14 -6.80 6.62
N LEU A 375 -7.28 -7.03 7.94
CA LEU A 375 -6.48 -8.02 8.68
C LEU A 375 -7.01 -9.46 8.51
N THR A 376 -8.25 -9.61 8.04
CA THR A 376 -8.95 -10.90 7.81
C THR A 376 -9.46 -10.98 6.39
#